data_AF-A0A6A5ANU4-F1
#
_entry.id   AF-A0A6A5ANU4-F1
#
_cell.length_a   1.000
_cell.length_b   1.000
_cell.length_c   1.000
_cell.angle_alpha   90.00
_cell.angle_beta   90.00
_cell.angle_gamma   90.00
#
_symmetry.space_group_name_H-M   'P 1'
#
loop_
_entity.id
_entity.type
_entity.pdbx_description
1 polymer ?
#
loop_
_entity_poly.entity_id
_entity_poly.type
_entity_poly.pdbx_seq_one_letter_code
_entity_poly.pdbx_strand_id
1 'polypeptide(L)'
;MALHGSFLFVAFSYGGLKVLDVSNPFSPVEVGSHSFPSSAAANCVHVQGQHVYVALGPGGLCVLRFRPLEGFEWLGAYAQEGADITSVHVTNALAGTCVYAPGQFEHLGRPPT
;
A
#
# COMPACT_ATOMS: atom_id res chain seq x y z
N MET A 1 -0.66 -4.04 7.50
CA MET A 1 0.52 -3.33 8.07
C MET A 1 1.79 -3.88 7.45
N ALA A 2 2.88 -3.13 7.45
CA ALA A 2 4.19 -3.57 6.96
C ALA A 2 5.34 -2.96 7.78
N LEU A 3 6.42 -3.70 8.00
CA LEU A 3 7.64 -3.22 8.67
C LEU A 3 8.77 -3.08 7.65
N HIS A 4 9.46 -1.95 7.63
CA HIS A 4 10.61 -1.72 6.78
C HIS A 4 11.69 -0.90 7.52
N GLY A 5 12.81 -1.55 7.83
CA GLY A 5 13.80 -0.98 8.76
C GLY A 5 13.16 -0.72 10.12
N SER A 6 13.30 0.52 10.62
CA SER A 6 12.68 0.98 11.86
C SER A 6 11.28 1.57 11.69
N PHE A 7 10.66 1.49 10.50
CA PHE A 7 9.37 2.12 10.25
C PHE A 7 8.25 1.09 10.10
N LEU A 8 7.19 1.25 10.89
CA LEU A 8 5.97 0.45 10.84
C LEU A 8 4.87 1.25 10.13
N PHE A 9 4.39 0.71 9.02
CA PHE A 9 3.33 1.25 8.18
C PHE A 9 2.01 0.58 8.54
N VAL A 10 1.07 1.36 9.08
CA VAL A 10 -0.21 0.87 9.59
C VAL A 10 -1.34 1.45 8.76
N ALA A 11 -2.02 0.58 8.02
CA ALA A 11 -3.32 0.92 7.47
C ALA A 11 -4.33 1.01 8.63
N PHE A 12 -5.12 2.09 8.65
CA PHE A 12 -6.17 2.30 9.62
C PHE A 12 -7.51 2.58 8.95
N SER A 13 -8.59 2.43 9.71
CA SER A 13 -9.97 2.49 9.21
C SER A 13 -10.28 3.80 8.49
N TYR A 14 -11.14 3.71 7.47
CA TYR A 14 -11.54 4.78 6.53
C TYR A 14 -10.45 5.23 5.53
N GLY A 15 -9.52 4.34 5.18
CA GLY A 15 -8.59 4.61 4.10
C GLY A 15 -7.42 5.47 4.54
N GLY A 16 -6.85 5.19 5.70
CA GLY A 16 -5.69 5.91 6.18
C GLY A 16 -4.44 5.04 6.23
N LEU A 17 -3.27 5.67 6.10
CA LEU A 17 -1.97 5.09 6.34
C LEU A 17 -1.21 5.93 7.38
N LYS A 18 -0.71 5.30 8.43
CA LYS A 18 0.22 5.90 9.40
C LYS A 18 1.59 5.28 9.28
N VAL A 19 2.62 6.05 9.61
CA VAL A 19 3.99 5.58 9.76
C VAL A 19 4.45 5.87 11.17
N LEU A 20 4.91 4.82 11.84
CA LEU A 20 5.49 4.87 13.17
C LEU A 20 6.99 4.58 13.05
N ASP A 21 7.85 5.42 13.60
CA ASP A 21 9.21 5.03 13.94
C ASP A 21 9.16 4.16 15.19
N VAL A 22 9.59 2.91 15.04
CA VAL A 22 9.65 1.87 16.07
C VAL A 22 11.10 1.50 16.42
N SER A 23 12.06 2.41 16.18
CA SER A 23 13.47 2.24 16.58
C SER A 23 13.60 1.95 18.08
N ASN A 24 12.71 2.51 18.90
CA ASN A 24 12.48 2.08 20.27
C ASN A 24 11.13 1.35 20.36
N PRO A 25 11.11 0.02 20.53
CA PRO A 25 9.85 -0.74 20.58
C PRO A 25 8.98 -0.41 21.80
N PHE A 26 9.56 0.18 22.86
CA PHE A 26 8.83 0.62 24.04
C PHE A 26 8.27 2.03 23.92
N SER A 27 8.67 2.79 22.89
CA SER A 27 8.20 4.14 22.65
C SER A 27 8.10 4.45 21.14
N PRO A 28 7.11 3.87 20.43
CA PRO A 28 6.85 4.22 19.04
C PRO A 28 6.44 5.69 18.86
N VAL A 29 6.90 6.32 17.78
CA VAL A 29 6.58 7.73 17.45
C VAL A 29 5.94 7.81 16.08
N GLU A 30 4.79 8.47 15.95
CA GLU A 30 4.20 8.74 14.63
C GLU A 30 5.03 9.79 13.89
N VAL A 31 5.56 9.42 12.72
CA VAL A 31 6.42 10.27 11.88
C VAL A 31 5.74 10.70 10.58
N GLY A 32 4.54 10.18 10.31
CA GLY A 32 3.75 10.61 9.14
C GLY A 32 2.41 9.90 9.02
N SER A 33 1.53 10.51 8.23
CA SER A 33 0.26 9.92 7.85
C SER A 33 -0.16 10.35 6.44
N HIS A 34 -1.01 9.55 5.81
CA HIS A 34 -1.63 9.82 4.54
C HIS A 34 -3.07 9.34 4.55
N SER A 35 -3.99 10.15 4.05
CA SER A 35 -5.40 9.80 3.94
C SER A 35 -5.77 9.60 2.47
N PHE A 36 -6.40 8.48 2.19
CA PHE A 36 -7.01 8.18 0.90
C PHE A 36 -8.46 8.71 0.87
N PRO A 37 -9.06 8.87 -0.32
CA PRO A 37 -10.48 9.22 -0.43
C PRO A 37 -11.37 8.26 0.37
N SER A 38 -12.43 8.78 0.99
CA SER A 38 -13.23 8.06 2.00
C SER A 38 -13.90 6.75 1.54
N SER A 39 -13.95 6.49 0.23
CA SER A 39 -14.48 5.25 -0.36
C SER A 39 -13.47 4.11 -0.44
N ALA A 40 -12.19 4.36 -0.15
CA ALA A 40 -11.09 3.42 -0.35
C ALA A 40 -10.59 2.85 0.98
N ALA A 41 -10.98 1.61 1.32
CA ALA A 41 -10.46 0.94 2.51
C ALA A 41 -9.05 0.39 2.25
N ALA A 42 -8.06 0.83 3.04
CA ALA A 42 -6.71 0.30 2.98
C ALA A 42 -6.65 -1.13 3.56
N ASN A 43 -6.69 -2.12 2.69
CA ASN A 43 -6.76 -3.55 3.02
C ASN A 43 -5.38 -4.16 3.24
N CYS A 44 -4.40 -3.73 2.47
CA CYS A 44 -3.04 -4.28 2.50
C CYS A 44 -2.02 -3.18 2.27
N VAL A 45 -0.87 -3.31 2.92
CA VAL A 45 0.28 -2.42 2.74
C VAL A 45 1.50 -3.28 2.50
N HIS A 46 2.27 -2.96 1.48
CA HIS A 46 3.57 -3.57 1.20
C HIS A 46 4.61 -2.48 0.98
N VAL A 47 5.86 -2.71 1.40
CA VAL A 47 6.94 -1.71 1.31
C VAL A 47 8.16 -2.35 0.65
N GLN A 48 8.70 -1.68 -0.36
CA GLN A 48 9.93 -2.06 -1.02
C GLN A 48 10.83 -0.84 -1.22
N GLY A 49 11.92 -0.77 -0.45
CA GLY A 49 12.77 0.42 -0.41
C GLY A 49 11.99 1.64 0.09
N GLN A 50 11.85 2.66 -0.75
CA GLN A 50 11.07 3.86 -0.43
C GLN A 50 9.62 3.80 -0.93
N HIS A 51 9.26 2.77 -1.70
CA HIS A 51 7.94 2.63 -2.29
C HIS A 51 6.99 1.92 -1.34
N VAL A 52 5.81 2.49 -1.18
CA VAL A 52 4.72 1.95 -0.37
C VAL A 52 3.54 1.67 -1.29
N TYR A 53 3.14 0.42 -1.32
CA TYR A 53 2.04 -0.09 -2.13
C TYR A 53 0.84 -0.34 -1.22
N VAL A 54 -0.31 0.23 -1.55
CA VAL A 54 -1.52 0.14 -0.73
C VAL A 54 -2.68 -0.39 -1.57
N ALA A 55 -3.27 -1.50 -1.12
CA ALA A 55 -4.50 -2.05 -1.68
C ALA A 55 -5.69 -1.30 -1.09
N LEU A 56 -6.50 -0.66 -1.93
CA LEU A 56 -7.59 0.23 -1.54
C LEU A 56 -8.99 -0.36 -1.85
N GLY A 57 -9.08 -1.67 -2.09
CA GLY A 57 -10.33 -2.33 -2.48
C GLY A 57 -10.83 -1.78 -3.82
N PRO A 58 -12.03 -1.18 -3.88
CA PRO A 58 -12.56 -0.53 -5.09
C PRO A 58 -11.70 0.62 -5.60
N GLY A 59 -10.87 1.21 -4.73
CA GLY A 59 -9.91 2.26 -5.11
C GLY A 59 -8.68 1.75 -5.86
N GLY A 60 -8.53 0.43 -6.02
CA GLY A 60 -7.41 -0.18 -6.71
C GLY A 60 -6.11 -0.21 -5.89
N LEU A 61 -4.99 -0.09 -6.57
CA LEU A 61 -3.63 -0.05 -6.02
C LEU A 61 -3.14 1.40 -6.03
N CYS A 62 -2.70 1.89 -4.88
CA CYS A 62 -1.98 3.15 -4.79
C CYS A 62 -0.49 2.90 -4.56
N VAL A 63 0.35 3.68 -5.23
CA VAL A 63 1.80 3.70 -5.04
C VAL A 63 2.21 5.07 -4.50
N LEU A 64 2.78 5.07 -3.31
CA LEU A 64 3.36 6.23 -2.66
C LEU A 64 4.87 6.03 -2.52
N ARG A 65 5.60 7.12 -2.37
CA ARG A 65 6.96 7.12 -1.81
C ARG A 65 6.92 7.69 -0.41
N PHE A 66 7.63 7.07 0.52
CA PHE A 66 7.83 7.60 1.87
C PHE A 66 9.29 7.96 2.12
N ARG A 67 9.53 9.18 2.60
CA ARG A 67 10.82 9.63 3.11
C ARG A 67 10.62 10.27 4.49
N PRO A 68 11.35 9.86 5.54
CA PRO A 68 11.12 10.37 6.89
C PRO A 68 11.18 11.90 7.04
N LEU A 69 11.98 12.56 6.21
CA LEU A 69 12.15 14.02 6.25
C LEU A 69 11.19 14.79 5.33
N GLU A 70 10.56 14.11 4.36
CA GLU A 70 9.73 14.76 3.33
C GLU A 70 8.27 14.28 3.37
N GLY A 71 7.97 13.24 4.15
CA GLY A 71 6.65 12.64 4.25
C GLY A 71 6.32 11.72 3.07
N PHE A 72 5.06 11.74 2.66
CA PHE A 72 4.54 10.95 1.55
C PHE A 72 4.48 11.75 0.26
N GLU A 73 4.94 11.13 -0.83
CA GLU A 73 4.82 11.63 -2.20
C GLU A 73 3.96 10.65 -2.99
N TRP A 74 2.91 11.13 -3.67
CA TRP A 74 2.11 10.30 -4.56
C TRP A 74 2.88 10.00 -5.84
N LEU A 75 2.93 8.73 -6.26
CA LEU A 75 3.61 8.32 -7.49
C LEU A 75 2.67 7.75 -8.54
N GLY A 76 1.56 7.13 -8.14
CA GLY A 76 0.69 6.44 -9.08
C GLY A 76 -0.53 5.79 -8.44
N ALA A 77 -1.52 5.52 -9.27
CA ALA A 77 -2.63 4.63 -8.94
C ALA A 77 -2.94 3.72 -10.14
N TYR A 78 -3.32 2.48 -9.85
CA TYR A 78 -3.80 1.51 -10.83
C TYR A 78 -5.12 0.93 -10.36
N ALA A 79 -6.18 1.10 -11.13
CA ALA A 79 -7.48 0.53 -10.85
C ALA A 79 -8.04 -0.11 -12.12
N GLN A 80 -8.62 -1.30 -11.99
CA GLN A 80 -9.41 -1.93 -13.03
C GLN A 80 -10.88 -1.82 -12.65
N GLU A 81 -11.73 -1.49 -13.62
CA GLU A 81 -13.16 -1.36 -13.39
C GLU A 81 -13.75 -2.70 -12.91
N GLY A 82 -14.49 -2.67 -11.80
CA GLY A 82 -15.07 -3.86 -11.17
C GLY A 82 -14.09 -4.76 -10.41
N ALA A 83 -12.84 -4.33 -10.20
CA ALA A 83 -11.84 -5.10 -9.45
C ALA A 83 -11.65 -4.59 -8.01
N ASP A 84 -11.77 -5.50 -7.04
CA ASP A 84 -11.41 -5.23 -5.65
C ASP A 84 -9.98 -5.71 -5.37
N ILE A 85 -9.05 -4.76 -5.29
CA ILE A 85 -7.66 -5.06 -4.93
C ILE A 85 -7.57 -5.14 -3.40
N THR A 86 -7.43 -6.36 -2.90
CA THR A 86 -7.40 -6.64 -1.45
C THR A 86 -5.99 -6.93 -0.94
N SER A 87 -5.08 -7.34 -1.81
CA SER A 87 -3.72 -7.70 -1.43
C SER A 87 -2.69 -7.39 -2.51
N VAL A 88 -1.47 -7.08 -2.04
CA VAL A 88 -0.33 -6.73 -2.88
C VAL A 88 0.85 -7.59 -2.45
N HIS A 89 1.56 -8.14 -3.43
CA HIS A 89 2.79 -8.90 -3.21
C HIS A 89 3.85 -8.45 -4.21
N VAL A 90 4.93 -7.83 -3.72
CA VAL A 90 6.02 -7.37 -4.59
C VAL A 90 7.17 -8.36 -4.55
N THR A 91 7.64 -8.78 -5.72
CA THR A 91 8.83 -9.60 -5.91
C THR A 91 9.95 -8.78 -6.56
N ASN A 92 11.20 -9.24 -6.48
CA ASN A 92 12.39 -8.55 -6.96
C ASN A 92 12.39 -8.22 -8.48
N ALA A 93 11.38 -8.64 -9.23
CA ALA A 93 11.20 -8.29 -10.64
C ALA A 93 9.79 -7.80 -11.01
N LEU A 94 8.76 -7.97 -10.16
CA LEU A 94 7.37 -7.62 -10.47
C LEU A 94 6.56 -7.35 -9.18
N ALA A 95 5.81 -6.24 -9.15
CA ALA A 95 4.71 -6.05 -8.20
C ALA A 95 3.50 -6.85 -8.72
N GLY A 96 3.16 -7.95 -8.05
CA GLY A 96 1.92 -8.69 -8.31
C GLY A 96 0.81 -8.19 -7.40
N THR A 97 -0.36 -7.91 -7.96
CA THR A 97 -1.57 -7.70 -7.18
C THR A 97 -2.36 -9.01 -7.13
N CYS A 98 -2.86 -9.36 -5.95
CA CYS A 98 -3.86 -10.41 -5.84
C CYS A 98 -5.22 -9.70 -5.81
N VAL A 99 -5.94 -9.80 -6.93
CA VAL A 99 -7.29 -9.26 -7.10
C VAL A 99 -8.28 -10.31 -6.62
N TYR A 100 -9.20 -9.93 -5.73
CA TYR A 100 -10.39 -10.76 -5.51
C TYR A 100 -11.43 -10.35 -6.55
N ALA A 101 -11.61 -11.18 -7.57
CA ALA A 101 -12.76 -11.13 -8.46
C ALA A 101 -13.64 -12.35 -8.14
N PRO A 102 -14.91 -12.21 -7.76
CA PRO A 102 -15.81 -13.35 -7.67
C PRO A 102 -15.95 -13.97 -9.07
N GLY A 103 -15.19 -15.04 -9.35
CA GLY A 103 -15.36 -15.88 -10.54
C GLY A 103 -14.14 -16.10 -11.45
N GLN A 104 -12.98 -15.46 -11.25
CA GLN A 104 -11.80 -15.73 -12.11
C GLN A 104 -10.48 -15.48 -11.38
N PHE A 105 -9.70 -16.55 -11.21
CA PHE A 105 -8.30 -16.47 -10.79
C PHE A 105 -7.44 -16.23 -12.04
N GLU A 106 -7.00 -15.00 -12.28
CA GLU A 106 -5.97 -14.72 -13.28
C GLU A 106 -4.73 -14.11 -12.64
N HIS A 107 -3.61 -14.82 -12.78
CA HIS A 107 -2.28 -14.40 -12.38
C HIS A 107 -1.77 -13.40 -13.43
N LEU A 108 -2.08 -12.11 -13.27
CA LEU A 108 -1.75 -11.12 -14.30
C LEU A 108 -0.25 -10.77 -14.29
N GLY A 109 0.47 -11.37 -15.24
CA GLY A 109 1.82 -10.98 -15.63
C GLY A 109 1.81 -9.88 -16.68
N ARG A 110 2.53 -8.79 -16.38
CA ARG A 110 2.99 -7.66 -17.23
C ARG A 110 1.92 -6.83 -17.98
N PRO A 111 1.96 -5.48 -17.88
CA PRO A 111 1.10 -4.63 -18.72
C PRO A 111 1.54 -4.68 -20.20
N PRO A 112 0.59 -4.57 -21.16
CA PRO A 112 0.91 -4.42 -22.57
C PRO A 112 1.53 -3.05 -22.86
N THR A 113 2.42 -3.03 -23.85
CA THR A 113 3.18 -1.87 -24.37
C THR A 113 2.30 -0.79 -24.98
#